data_AF-A0A1V6PDK5-F1
#
_entry.id   AF-A0A1V6PDK5-F1
#
_cell.length_a   1.000
_cell.length_b   1.000
_cell.length_c   1.000
_cell.angle_alpha   90.00
_cell.angle_beta   90.00
_cell.angle_gamma   90.00
#
_symmetry.space_group_name_H-M   'P 1'
#
loop_
_entity.id
_entity.type
_entity.pdbx_description
1 polymer ?
#
loop_
_entity_poly.entity_id
_entity_poly.type
_entity_poly.pdbx_seq_one_letter_code
_entity_poly.pdbx_strand_id
1 'polypeptide(L)'
;MDQPEIFPPSMVLGRVADHLLDHHSELRVALPSHNVTYEEALAATMDCLRGLSDRILLPTTNPARRQALRIQALENTRLSEDPLSPSRPIRTTATLSPEDCPKPLSPDRRALLKKKPTDDNTPPREPCVLGLRALLTERTLAAIVGNATITAIDWEPGMPECQLKGVETLWDTGAASTIITKDLLDEEFQAYLSDPIHMAYHDQNSTRVQISFTLNFTNSLFTMDLTAWVVDKQTVTNMRSGILLGQKGCIDALQYRSIPRSVLEARGETIDERCWGDFLLESYVALDGSLKRIV
;
A
#
# COMPACT_ATOMS: atom_id res chain seq x y z
N MET A 1 29.56 19.46 9.80
CA MET A 1 29.82 18.44 10.85
C MET A 1 28.74 18.61 11.89
N ASP A 2 27.88 17.61 12.07
CA ASP A 2 26.81 17.67 13.07
C ASP A 2 27.42 17.70 14.47
N GLN A 3 26.98 18.66 15.29
CA GLN A 3 27.38 18.71 16.70
C GLN A 3 26.79 17.51 17.45
N PRO A 4 27.51 16.95 18.43
CA PRO A 4 27.00 15.85 19.24
C PRO A 4 25.74 16.29 20.01
N GLU A 5 24.68 15.48 19.95
CA GLU A 5 23.48 15.71 20.75
C GLU A 5 23.76 15.42 22.23
N ILE A 6 23.34 16.34 23.11
CA ILE A 6 23.59 16.26 24.54
C ILE A 6 22.30 15.87 25.24
N PHE A 7 22.35 14.74 25.97
CA PHE A 7 21.20 14.21 26.71
C PHE A 7 21.47 14.25 28.21
N PRO A 8 20.46 14.58 29.04
CA PRO A 8 20.59 14.43 30.48
C PRO A 8 20.71 12.93 30.84
N PRO A 9 21.62 12.55 31.77
CA PRO A 9 21.82 11.14 32.13
C PRO A 9 20.54 10.41 32.55
N SER A 10 19.64 11.09 33.25
CA SER A 10 18.35 10.53 33.67
C SER A 10 17.46 10.12 32.50
N MET A 11 17.47 10.86 31.39
CA MET A 11 16.71 10.51 30.18
C MET A 11 17.31 9.28 29.51
N VAL A 12 18.63 9.20 29.41
CA VAL A 12 19.32 8.06 28.82
C VAL A 12 19.05 6.81 29.64
N LEU A 13 19.30 6.87 30.96
CA LEU A 13 19.07 5.76 31.88
C LEU A 13 17.59 5.34 31.93
N GLY A 14 16.66 6.30 31.92
CA GLY A 14 15.23 6.00 31.85
C GLY A 14 14.86 5.23 30.59
N ARG A 15 15.36 5.63 29.42
CA ARG A 15 15.11 4.91 28.15
C ARG A 15 15.75 3.53 28.11
N VAL A 16 16.93 3.37 28.71
CA VAL A 16 17.54 2.05 28.90
C VAL A 16 16.64 1.18 29.78
N ALA A 17 16.17 1.71 30.91
CA ALA A 17 15.30 0.98 31.83
C ALA A 17 13.97 0.54 31.16
N ASP A 18 13.30 1.44 30.46
CA ASP A 18 12.08 1.12 29.70
C ASP A 18 12.34 0.01 28.68
N HIS A 19 13.41 0.14 27.88
CA HIS A 19 13.74 -0.84 26.86
C HIS A 19 14.06 -2.23 27.44
N LEU A 20 14.77 -2.27 28.57
CA LEU A 20 15.07 -3.52 29.28
C LEU A 20 13.80 -4.15 29.85
N LEU A 21 12.88 -3.35 30.38
CA LEU A 21 11.60 -3.85 30.86
C LEU A 21 10.77 -4.47 29.72
N ASP A 22 10.77 -3.83 28.55
CA ASP A 22 9.96 -4.27 27.41
C ASP A 22 10.52 -5.53 26.73
N HIS A 23 11.86 -5.67 26.66
CA HIS A 23 12.51 -6.71 25.83
C HIS A 23 13.32 -7.73 26.61
N HIS A 24 13.71 -7.42 27.85
CA HIS A 24 14.59 -8.24 28.71
C HIS A 24 14.06 -8.28 30.15
N SER A 25 12.74 -8.39 30.29
CA SER A 25 12.00 -8.35 31.56
C SER A 25 12.42 -9.43 32.57
N GLU A 26 13.15 -10.44 32.12
CA GLU A 26 13.69 -11.55 32.90
C GLU A 26 15.02 -11.21 33.59
N LEU A 27 15.76 -10.20 33.13
CA LEU A 27 17.05 -9.83 33.72
C LEU A 27 16.88 -9.32 35.15
N ARG A 28 17.78 -9.74 36.03
CA ARG A 28 17.79 -9.34 37.44
C ARG A 28 19.21 -8.94 37.84
N VAL A 29 19.32 -7.82 38.53
CA VAL A 29 20.59 -7.32 39.08
C VAL A 29 20.65 -7.68 40.57
N ALA A 30 21.73 -8.36 40.97
CA ALA A 30 22.00 -8.61 42.38
C ALA A 30 22.82 -7.46 42.96
N LEU A 31 22.33 -6.87 44.05
CA LEU A 31 23.00 -5.79 44.76
C LEU A 31 23.39 -6.24 46.18
N PRO A 32 24.54 -5.80 46.70
CA PRO A 32 25.03 -6.24 48.01
C PRO A 32 24.18 -5.75 49.19
N SER A 33 23.43 -4.66 49.01
CA SER A 33 22.50 -4.14 50.00
C SER A 33 21.35 -3.36 49.36
N HIS A 34 20.38 -2.93 50.16
CA HIS A 34 19.28 -2.06 49.74
C HIS A 34 19.67 -0.56 49.70
N ASN A 35 20.89 -0.22 50.13
CA ASN A 35 21.42 1.14 50.12
C ASN A 35 22.78 1.13 49.41
N VAL A 36 22.75 1.23 48.09
CA VAL A 36 23.94 1.22 47.22
C VAL A 36 24.19 2.60 46.62
N THR A 37 25.44 2.88 46.32
CA THR A 37 25.84 4.09 45.59
C THR A 37 25.42 4.00 44.12
N TYR A 38 25.36 5.15 43.42
CA TYR A 38 25.06 5.17 41.99
C TYR A 38 26.06 4.37 41.16
N GLU A 39 27.34 4.41 41.54
CA GLU A 39 28.41 3.70 40.83
C GLU A 39 28.25 2.18 40.96
N GLU A 40 27.96 1.68 42.17
CA GLU A 40 27.70 0.26 42.40
C GLU A 40 26.46 -0.23 41.64
N ALA A 41 25.38 0.56 41.66
CA ALA A 41 24.15 0.22 40.93
C ALA A 41 24.38 0.17 39.41
N LEU A 42 25.08 1.16 38.86
CA LEU A 42 25.38 1.22 37.43
C LEU A 42 26.36 0.12 37.00
N ALA A 43 27.39 -0.17 37.79
CA ALA A 43 28.34 -1.24 37.50
C ALA A 43 27.66 -2.62 37.49
N ALA A 44 26.85 -2.92 38.51
CA ALA A 44 26.12 -4.18 38.58
C ALA A 44 25.10 -4.32 37.43
N THR A 45 24.45 -3.22 37.04
CA THR A 45 23.57 -3.19 35.87
C THR A 45 24.37 -3.44 34.60
N MET A 46 25.48 -2.74 34.38
CA MET A 46 26.33 -2.93 33.20
C MET A 46 26.85 -4.36 33.06
N ASP A 47 27.20 -5.01 34.17
CA ASP A 47 27.63 -6.41 34.18
C ASP A 47 26.51 -7.36 33.75
N CYS A 48 25.27 -7.08 34.15
CA CYS A 48 24.09 -7.84 33.72
C CYS A 48 23.78 -7.63 32.22
N LEU A 49 24.10 -6.46 31.67
CA LEU A 49 23.83 -6.12 30.26
C LEU A 49 24.92 -6.58 29.29
N ARG A 50 26.05 -7.12 29.77
CA ARG A 50 27.15 -7.55 28.91
C ARG A 50 26.67 -8.62 27.93
N GLY A 51 26.80 -8.34 26.64
CA GLY A 51 26.46 -9.25 25.55
C GLY A 51 25.16 -8.91 24.79
N LEU A 52 24.38 -7.94 25.27
CA LEU A 52 23.24 -7.42 24.51
C LEU A 52 23.72 -6.48 23.39
N SER A 53 23.23 -6.70 22.17
CA SER A 53 23.56 -5.88 20.98
C SER A 53 22.50 -4.84 20.63
N ASP A 54 21.46 -4.70 21.46
CA ASP A 54 20.32 -3.86 21.17
C ASP A 54 20.66 -2.37 21.23
N ARG A 55 19.89 -1.58 20.48
CA ARG A 55 20.05 -0.14 20.39
C ARG A 55 18.83 0.55 20.95
N ILE A 56 19.06 1.46 21.90
CA ILE A 56 18.01 2.37 22.36
C ILE A 56 17.89 3.57 21.42
N LEU A 57 16.65 4.01 21.19
CA LEU A 57 16.37 5.21 20.41
C LEU A 57 16.08 6.37 21.36
N LEU A 58 16.93 7.41 21.31
CA LEU A 58 16.72 8.65 22.04
C LEU A 58 15.97 9.67 21.17
N PRO A 59 15.08 10.49 21.76
CA PRO A 59 14.35 11.51 21.02
C PRO A 59 15.29 12.65 20.59
N THR A 60 15.16 13.16 19.37
CA THR A 60 15.99 14.29 18.89
C THR A 60 15.92 15.50 19.83
N THR A 61 17.09 15.98 20.28
CA THR A 61 17.22 17.21 21.07
C THR A 61 17.51 18.44 20.22
N ASN A 62 17.90 18.24 18.95
CA ASN A 62 18.17 19.32 18.01
C ASN A 62 16.97 20.28 17.87
N PRO A 63 17.09 21.56 18.28
CA PRO A 63 15.98 22.52 18.25
C PRO A 63 15.44 22.79 16.85
N ALA A 64 16.31 22.86 15.84
CA ALA A 64 15.90 23.06 14.45
C ALA A 64 15.10 21.86 13.93
N ARG A 65 15.55 20.63 14.24
CA ARG A 65 14.82 19.41 13.90
C ARG A 65 13.48 19.32 14.63
N ARG A 66 13.42 19.68 15.92
CA ARG A 66 12.16 19.74 16.68
C ARG A 66 11.19 20.78 16.13
N GLN A 67 11.69 21.95 15.72
CA GLN A 67 10.85 22.98 15.12
C GLN A 67 10.32 22.54 13.76
N ALA A 68 11.15 21.90 12.92
CA ALA A 68 10.71 21.32 11.66
C ALA A 68 9.61 20.26 11.85
N LEU A 69 9.80 19.34 12.80
CA LEU A 69 8.79 18.34 13.16
C LEU A 69 7.49 18.97 13.67
N ARG A 70 7.58 20.08 14.43
CA ARG A 70 6.41 20.82 14.93
C ARG A 70 5.63 21.47 13.78
N ILE A 71 6.31 22.11 12.84
CA ILE A 71 5.68 22.69 11.64
C ILE A 71 4.98 21.58 10.85
N GLN A 72 5.66 20.47 10.59
CA GLN A 72 5.10 19.32 9.90
C GLN A 72 3.86 18.74 10.61
N ALA A 73 3.90 18.63 11.94
CA ALA A 73 2.75 18.18 12.73
C ALA A 73 1.55 19.13 12.63
N LEU A 74 1.78 20.43 12.69
CA LEU A 74 0.73 21.45 12.57
C LEU A 74 0.13 21.50 11.17
N GLU A 75 0.95 21.33 10.13
CA GLU A 75 0.48 21.17 8.76
C GLU A 75 -0.42 19.93 8.65
N ASN A 76 0.04 18.77 9.14
CA ASN A 76 -0.72 17.52 9.11
C ASN A 76 -2.09 17.59 9.77
N THR A 77 -2.26 18.35 10.86
CA THR A 77 -3.57 18.53 11.50
C THR A 77 -4.54 19.33 10.62
N ARG A 78 -4.05 20.35 9.92
CA ARG A 78 -4.86 21.16 8.98
C ARG A 78 -5.25 20.36 7.73
N LEU A 79 -4.48 19.33 7.36
CA LEU A 79 -4.75 18.47 6.21
C LEU A 79 -5.98 17.55 6.40
N SER A 80 -6.46 17.36 7.62
CA SER A 80 -7.62 16.49 7.88
C SER A 80 -8.96 17.15 7.55
N GLU A 81 -8.98 18.46 7.29
CA GLU A 81 -10.19 19.25 7.03
C GLU A 81 -10.36 19.59 5.53
N ASP A 82 -9.30 19.45 4.73
CA ASP A 82 -9.33 19.70 3.28
C ASP A 82 -9.79 18.45 2.51
N PRO A 83 -10.55 18.60 1.40
CA PRO A 83 -10.83 17.50 0.49
C PRO A 83 -9.53 16.83 0.02
N LEU A 84 -9.49 15.49 0.02
CA LEU A 84 -8.36 14.72 -0.49
C LEU A 84 -8.00 15.20 -1.90
N SER A 85 -6.73 15.60 -2.09
CA SER A 85 -6.26 16.23 -3.31
C SER A 85 -6.18 15.20 -4.46
N PRO A 86 -6.14 15.65 -5.73
CA PRO A 86 -6.21 14.75 -6.88
C PRO A 86 -5.06 13.73 -6.89
N SER A 87 -5.29 12.58 -7.51
CA SER A 87 -4.22 11.66 -7.82
C SER A 87 -3.29 12.24 -8.88
N ARG A 88 -2.03 11.83 -8.85
CA ARG A 88 -1.05 12.14 -9.89
C ARG A 88 -0.55 10.84 -10.51
N PRO A 89 -0.45 10.76 -11.84
CA PRO A 89 0.14 9.58 -12.48
C PRO A 89 1.61 9.45 -12.08
N ILE A 90 2.10 8.22 -11.98
CA ILE A 90 3.54 7.97 -11.88
C ILE A 90 4.26 8.35 -13.18
N ARG A 91 5.56 8.59 -13.10
CA ARG A 91 6.42 8.76 -14.27
C ARG A 91 6.49 7.42 -15.00
N THR A 92 6.17 7.42 -16.28
CA THR A 92 6.21 6.23 -17.15
C THR A 92 7.15 6.46 -18.31
N THR A 93 7.84 5.41 -18.74
CA THR A 93 8.75 5.45 -19.91
C THR A 93 8.11 4.87 -21.17
N ALA A 94 7.15 3.96 -21.01
CA ALA A 94 6.38 3.39 -22.11
C ALA A 94 5.08 4.18 -22.34
N THR A 95 4.60 4.17 -23.58
CA THR A 95 3.27 4.68 -23.94
C THR A 95 2.34 3.48 -24.09
N LEU A 96 1.23 3.47 -23.34
CA LEU A 96 0.17 2.47 -23.55
C LEU A 96 -0.48 2.68 -24.91
N SER A 97 -0.42 1.66 -25.75
CA SER A 97 -1.16 1.62 -27.01
C SER A 97 -2.59 1.10 -26.76
N PRO A 98 -3.54 1.42 -27.65
CA PRO A 98 -4.87 0.82 -27.60
C PRO A 98 -4.88 -0.71 -27.76
N GLU A 99 -3.81 -1.27 -28.34
CA GLU A 99 -3.63 -2.70 -28.57
C GLU A 99 -3.14 -3.45 -27.33
N ASP A 100 -2.69 -2.73 -26.29
CA ASP A 100 -2.20 -3.30 -25.03
C ASP A 100 -3.33 -3.74 -24.07
N CYS A 101 -4.57 -3.82 -24.57
CA CYS A 101 -5.65 -4.43 -23.80
C CYS A 101 -5.31 -5.92 -23.56
N PRO A 102 -5.44 -6.41 -22.32
CA PRO A 102 -5.14 -7.80 -22.00
C PRO A 102 -5.92 -8.76 -22.89
N LYS A 103 -5.24 -9.80 -23.35
CA LYS A 103 -5.90 -10.89 -24.08
C LYS A 103 -6.80 -11.68 -23.11
N PRO A 104 -7.92 -12.23 -23.60
CA PRO A 104 -8.75 -13.13 -22.80
C PRO A 104 -7.92 -14.27 -22.19
N LEU A 105 -8.22 -14.60 -20.94
CA LEU A 105 -7.51 -15.66 -20.21
C LEU A 105 -7.72 -17.04 -20.84
N SER A 106 -6.69 -17.88 -20.75
CA SER A 106 -6.82 -19.30 -21.10
C SER A 106 -7.85 -20.00 -20.17
N PRO A 107 -8.51 -21.07 -20.63
CA PRO A 107 -9.43 -21.86 -19.81
C PRO A 107 -8.81 -22.29 -18.46
N ASP A 108 -7.56 -22.74 -18.48
CA ASP A 108 -6.86 -23.21 -17.27
C ASP A 108 -6.63 -22.09 -16.26
N ARG A 109 -6.23 -20.89 -16.72
CA ARG A 109 -6.04 -19.72 -15.84
C ARG A 109 -7.37 -19.23 -15.26
N ARG A 110 -8.46 -19.27 -16.03
CA ARG A 110 -9.80 -18.97 -15.52
C ARG A 110 -10.20 -19.98 -14.43
N ALA A 111 -9.97 -21.27 -14.64
CA ALA A 111 -10.27 -22.29 -13.65
C ALA A 111 -9.48 -22.09 -12.33
N LEU A 112 -8.22 -21.65 -12.41
CA LEU A 112 -7.43 -21.27 -11.23
C LEU A 112 -8.01 -20.05 -10.51
N LEU A 113 -8.41 -19.01 -11.25
CA LEU A 113 -9.05 -17.83 -10.67
C LEU A 113 -10.39 -18.15 -10.04
N LYS A 114 -11.19 -19.07 -10.58
CA LYS A 114 -12.48 -19.49 -10.02
C LYS A 114 -12.36 -20.23 -8.68
N LYS A 115 -11.24 -20.92 -8.44
CA LYS A 115 -10.97 -21.64 -7.18
C LYS A 115 -10.56 -20.72 -6.03
N LYS A 116 -9.84 -19.63 -6.32
CA LYS A 116 -9.41 -18.62 -5.32
C LYS A 116 -10.55 -17.94 -4.53
N PRO A 117 -11.69 -17.54 -5.14
CA PRO A 117 -12.76 -16.85 -4.42
C PRO A 117 -13.56 -17.78 -3.51
N THR A 118 -13.53 -19.10 -3.73
CA THR A 118 -14.30 -20.07 -2.91
C THR A 118 -13.72 -20.24 -1.51
N ASP A 119 -12.41 -20.02 -1.33
CA ASP A 119 -11.74 -20.10 -0.03
C ASP A 119 -11.92 -18.84 0.84
N ASP A 120 -12.47 -17.76 0.29
CA ASP A 120 -12.44 -16.47 0.95
C ASP A 120 -13.78 -15.73 0.75
N ASN A 121 -14.78 -16.14 1.52
CA ASN A 121 -16.12 -15.53 1.61
C ASN A 121 -16.14 -14.24 2.42
N THR A 122 -14.97 -13.65 2.71
CA THR A 122 -14.93 -12.40 3.44
C THR A 122 -15.46 -11.28 2.53
N PRO A 123 -16.57 -10.60 2.88
CA PRO A 123 -17.02 -9.43 2.14
C PRO A 123 -15.90 -8.39 2.13
N PRO A 124 -15.87 -7.47 1.15
CA PRO A 124 -14.95 -6.35 1.27
C PRO A 124 -15.30 -5.66 2.59
N ARG A 125 -14.36 -5.65 3.55
CA ARG A 125 -14.54 -4.78 4.71
C ARG A 125 -14.87 -3.40 4.17
N GLU A 126 -15.85 -2.71 4.77
CA GLU A 126 -16.15 -1.32 4.44
C GLU A 126 -14.84 -0.65 4.10
N PRO A 127 -14.71 -0.01 2.92
CA PRO A 127 -13.43 0.52 2.45
C PRO A 127 -12.96 1.50 3.49
N CYS A 128 -12.21 0.97 4.44
CA CYS A 128 -11.45 1.73 5.37
C CYS A 128 -10.29 2.09 4.47
N VAL A 129 -10.48 3.19 3.73
CA VAL A 129 -9.41 4.13 3.54
C VAL A 129 -9.04 4.55 4.96
N LEU A 130 -8.37 3.66 5.71
CA LEU A 130 -7.37 4.03 6.67
C LEU A 130 -6.66 5.16 5.97
N GLY A 131 -6.69 6.36 6.54
CA GLY A 131 -6.11 7.56 5.93
C GLY A 131 -4.63 7.30 5.67
N LEU A 132 -4.34 6.62 4.56
CA LEU A 132 -3.07 5.99 4.32
C LEU A 132 -2.19 7.07 3.77
N ARG A 133 -1.42 7.60 4.70
CA ARG A 133 -0.28 8.45 4.44
C ARG A 133 0.83 7.67 3.72
N ALA A 134 0.78 6.34 3.71
CA ALA A 134 1.65 5.53 2.88
C ALA A 134 1.31 5.83 1.41
N LEU A 135 2.20 6.57 0.75
CA LEU A 135 2.08 7.13 -0.61
C LEU A 135 1.39 8.49 -0.74
N LEU A 136 0.84 9.06 0.32
CA LEU A 136 0.41 10.46 0.28
C LEU A 136 1.64 11.36 0.32
N THR A 137 2.11 11.77 -0.86
CA THR A 137 3.22 12.72 -0.99
C THR A 137 2.70 13.98 -1.64
N GLU A 138 3.02 15.13 -1.07
CA GLU A 138 2.51 16.43 -1.55
C GLU A 138 0.98 16.47 -1.64
N ARG A 139 0.31 15.77 -0.73
CA ARG A 139 -1.16 15.61 -0.69
C ARG A 139 -1.77 14.82 -1.86
N THR A 140 -0.96 14.16 -2.69
CA THR A 140 -1.45 13.41 -3.85
C THR A 140 -1.18 11.91 -3.73
N LEU A 141 -2.11 11.11 -4.25
CA LEU A 141 -1.97 9.66 -4.34
C LEU A 141 -1.34 9.27 -5.67
N ALA A 142 -0.57 8.18 -5.65
CA ALA A 142 -0.02 7.59 -6.86
C ALA A 142 -1.14 6.94 -7.68
N ALA A 143 -1.25 7.37 -8.94
CA ALA A 143 -2.05 6.68 -9.95
C ALA A 143 -1.14 5.96 -10.94
N ILE A 144 -1.52 4.73 -11.29
CA ILE A 144 -0.91 3.97 -12.37
C ILE A 144 -1.94 3.90 -13.50
N VAL A 145 -1.55 4.35 -14.68
CA VAL A 145 -2.40 4.29 -15.87
C VAL A 145 -2.31 2.89 -16.46
N GLY A 146 -3.45 2.33 -16.88
CA GLY A 146 -3.49 1.02 -17.50
C GLY A 146 -4.67 0.83 -18.44
N ASN A 147 -4.63 -0.28 -19.16
CA ASN A 147 -5.78 -0.84 -19.85
C ASN A 147 -6.32 -2.02 -19.04
N ALA A 148 -7.63 -2.19 -18.99
CA ALA A 148 -8.27 -3.28 -18.27
C ALA A 148 -9.37 -3.93 -19.10
N THR A 149 -9.49 -5.25 -18.96
CA THR A 149 -10.61 -6.04 -19.48
C THR A 149 -11.34 -6.68 -18.30
N ILE A 150 -12.64 -6.42 -18.21
CA ILE A 150 -13.50 -6.85 -17.12
C ILE A 150 -14.51 -7.85 -17.65
N THR A 151 -14.64 -8.96 -16.95
CA THR A 151 -15.47 -10.10 -17.32
C THR A 151 -16.18 -10.64 -16.08
N ALA A 152 -17.32 -11.30 -16.26
CA ALA A 152 -17.93 -12.06 -15.16
C ALA A 152 -16.98 -13.20 -14.73
N ILE A 153 -17.10 -13.66 -13.47
CA ILE A 153 -16.26 -14.76 -12.96
C ILE A 153 -16.40 -16.02 -13.83
N ASP A 154 -17.62 -16.31 -14.29
CA ASP A 154 -17.94 -17.45 -15.15
C ASP A 154 -17.87 -17.18 -16.65
N TRP A 155 -17.22 -16.10 -17.06
CA TRP A 155 -17.18 -15.69 -18.46
C TRP A 155 -16.66 -16.80 -19.40
N GLU A 156 -17.35 -16.97 -20.52
CA GLU A 156 -17.00 -17.81 -21.66
C GLU A 156 -16.89 -16.98 -22.95
N PRO A 157 -16.12 -17.43 -23.97
CA PRO A 157 -16.00 -16.70 -25.22
C PRO A 157 -17.37 -16.40 -25.84
N GLY A 158 -17.63 -15.13 -26.15
CA GLY A 158 -18.91 -14.65 -26.67
C GLY A 158 -19.86 -14.07 -25.62
N MET A 159 -19.52 -14.17 -24.32
CA MET A 159 -20.24 -13.44 -23.26
C MET A 159 -19.77 -11.97 -23.19
N PRO A 160 -20.60 -11.06 -22.65
CA PRO A 160 -20.25 -9.65 -22.50
C PRO A 160 -18.94 -9.43 -21.73
N GLU A 161 -18.16 -8.47 -22.18
CA GLU A 161 -16.94 -7.97 -21.53
C GLU A 161 -16.91 -6.44 -21.59
N CYS A 162 -16.30 -5.80 -20.59
CA CYS A 162 -16.12 -4.36 -20.55
C CYS A 162 -14.63 -4.02 -20.66
N GLN A 163 -14.26 -3.19 -21.64
CA GLN A 163 -12.89 -2.76 -21.87
C GLN A 163 -12.69 -1.30 -21.44
N LEU A 164 -11.74 -1.08 -20.54
CA LEU A 164 -11.36 0.25 -20.06
C LEU A 164 -9.96 0.60 -20.60
N LYS A 165 -9.85 1.74 -21.28
CA LYS A 165 -8.59 2.19 -21.90
C LYS A 165 -8.05 3.41 -21.18
N GLY A 166 -6.75 3.42 -20.87
CA GLY A 166 -6.08 4.53 -20.21
C GLY A 166 -6.72 4.91 -18.87
N VAL A 167 -7.25 3.93 -18.13
CA VAL A 167 -7.89 4.17 -16.84
C VAL A 167 -6.85 4.43 -15.77
N GLU A 168 -7.07 5.47 -14.96
CA GLU A 168 -6.26 5.71 -13.76
C GLU A 168 -6.66 4.72 -12.67
N THR A 169 -5.71 3.88 -12.29
CA THR A 169 -5.85 2.96 -11.16
C THR A 169 -5.10 3.54 -9.95
N LEU A 170 -5.74 3.61 -8.80
CA LEU A 170 -5.08 4.06 -7.57
C LEU A 170 -4.40 2.90 -6.88
N TRP A 171 -3.20 3.16 -6.39
CA TRP A 171 -2.50 2.24 -5.51
C TRP A 171 -2.97 2.43 -4.07
N ASP A 172 -3.85 1.55 -3.60
CA ASP A 172 -4.47 1.67 -2.28
C ASP A 172 -4.04 0.51 -1.37
N THR A 173 -3.00 0.77 -0.56
CA THR A 173 -2.52 -0.19 0.45
C THR A 173 -3.49 -0.41 1.62
N GLY A 174 -4.65 0.26 1.65
CA GLY A 174 -5.67 0.12 2.71
C GLY A 174 -6.89 -0.62 2.27
N ALA A 175 -7.16 -0.59 0.97
CA ALA A 175 -8.13 -1.47 0.37
C ALA A 175 -7.67 -2.92 0.54
N ALA A 176 -8.42 -3.71 1.30
CA ALA A 176 -8.12 -5.13 1.49
C ALA A 176 -8.23 -5.93 0.18
N SER A 177 -9.01 -5.46 -0.79
CA SER A 177 -9.23 -6.10 -2.10
C SER A 177 -9.37 -5.05 -3.17
N THR A 178 -9.13 -5.42 -4.43
CA THR A 178 -9.33 -4.51 -5.56
C THR A 178 -10.79 -4.16 -5.74
N ILE A 179 -11.08 -2.88 -5.96
CA ILE A 179 -12.42 -2.32 -6.13
C ILE A 179 -12.52 -1.62 -7.49
N ILE A 180 -13.67 -1.76 -8.16
CA ILE A 180 -14.04 -1.04 -9.38
C ILE A 180 -15.35 -0.34 -9.08
N THR A 181 -15.45 0.96 -9.37
CA THR A 181 -16.73 1.64 -9.25
C THR A 181 -17.65 1.31 -10.42
N LYS A 182 -18.92 1.04 -10.11
CA LYS A 182 -19.93 0.59 -11.06
C LYS A 182 -20.13 1.55 -12.23
N ASP A 183 -19.94 2.85 -12.01
CA ASP A 183 -20.06 3.90 -13.03
C ASP A 183 -18.95 3.89 -14.10
N LEU A 184 -17.89 3.08 -13.93
CA LEU A 184 -16.92 2.81 -15.00
C LEU A 184 -17.41 1.76 -16.01
N LEU A 185 -18.38 0.94 -15.65
CA LEU A 185 -18.87 -0.14 -16.49
C LEU A 185 -19.95 0.39 -17.44
N ASP A 186 -20.00 -0.09 -18.67
CA ASP A 186 -21.09 0.25 -19.59
C ASP A 186 -22.43 -0.35 -19.13
N GLU A 187 -23.53 0.28 -19.56
CA GLU A 187 -24.89 -0.10 -19.12
C GLU A 187 -25.25 -1.54 -19.47
N GLU A 188 -24.76 -2.04 -20.62
CA GLU A 188 -24.99 -3.41 -21.08
C GLU A 188 -24.33 -4.42 -20.14
N PHE A 189 -23.06 -4.19 -19.79
CA PHE A 189 -22.33 -5.04 -18.87
C PHE A 189 -22.88 -4.95 -17.43
N GLN A 190 -23.33 -3.77 -16.99
CA GLN A 190 -24.02 -3.63 -15.70
C GLN A 190 -25.32 -4.42 -15.65
N ALA A 191 -26.12 -4.38 -16.73
CA ALA A 191 -27.35 -5.16 -16.84
C ALA A 191 -27.03 -6.66 -16.84
N TYR A 192 -25.99 -7.08 -17.57
CA TYR A 192 -25.50 -8.45 -17.58
C TYR A 192 -25.11 -8.93 -16.19
N LEU A 193 -24.31 -8.18 -15.43
CA LEU A 193 -23.93 -8.53 -14.05
C LEU A 193 -25.10 -8.62 -13.06
N SER A 194 -26.23 -7.98 -13.39
CA SER A 194 -27.46 -8.02 -12.59
C SER A 194 -28.30 -9.28 -12.85
N ASP A 195 -27.94 -10.10 -13.84
CA ASP A 195 -28.63 -11.36 -14.13
C ASP A 195 -28.50 -12.34 -12.95
N PRO A 196 -29.60 -13.03 -12.56
CA PRO A 196 -29.58 -14.05 -11.50
C PRO A 196 -28.51 -15.13 -11.64
N ILE A 197 -28.01 -15.43 -12.85
CA ILE A 197 -26.92 -16.40 -13.04
C ILE A 197 -25.64 -16.01 -12.27
N HIS A 198 -25.44 -14.72 -11.99
CA HIS A 198 -24.27 -14.24 -11.27
C HIS A 198 -24.45 -14.18 -9.76
N MET A 199 -25.64 -14.48 -9.21
CA MET A 199 -25.94 -14.34 -7.77
C MET A 199 -24.95 -15.03 -6.84
N ALA A 200 -24.30 -16.12 -7.28
CA ALA A 200 -23.24 -16.80 -6.52
C ALA A 200 -21.99 -15.92 -6.26
N TYR A 201 -21.85 -14.81 -6.98
CA TYR A 201 -20.75 -13.85 -6.90
C TYR A 201 -21.16 -12.50 -6.32
N HIS A 202 -22.42 -12.36 -5.90
CA HIS A 202 -22.91 -11.17 -5.21
C HIS A 202 -22.68 -11.27 -3.71
N ASP A 203 -22.37 -10.12 -3.12
CA ASP A 203 -22.54 -9.84 -1.71
C ASP A 203 -23.49 -8.63 -1.59
N GLN A 204 -24.10 -8.41 -0.42
CA GLN A 204 -25.22 -7.48 -0.13
C GLN A 204 -25.43 -6.33 -1.15
N ASN A 205 -24.38 -5.54 -1.46
CA ASN A 205 -24.40 -4.46 -2.44
C ASN A 205 -23.22 -4.47 -3.44
N SER A 206 -22.59 -5.61 -3.70
CA SER A 206 -21.42 -5.70 -4.58
C SER A 206 -21.36 -6.99 -5.37
N THR A 207 -20.71 -6.97 -6.53
CA THR A 207 -20.58 -8.14 -7.41
C THR A 207 -19.11 -8.39 -7.69
N ARG A 208 -18.66 -9.65 -7.55
CA ARG A 208 -17.30 -10.03 -7.94
C ARG A 208 -17.20 -10.16 -9.46
N VAL A 209 -16.13 -9.61 -10.01
CA VAL A 209 -15.77 -9.74 -11.42
C VAL A 209 -14.33 -10.20 -11.54
N GLN A 210 -14.00 -10.77 -12.69
CA GLN A 210 -12.63 -11.00 -13.10
C GLN A 210 -12.13 -9.77 -13.83
N ILE A 211 -10.94 -9.31 -13.48
CA ILE A 211 -10.27 -8.21 -14.16
C ILE A 211 -8.87 -8.63 -14.58
N SER A 212 -8.54 -8.34 -15.83
CA SER A 212 -7.21 -8.45 -16.38
C SER A 212 -6.70 -7.04 -16.63
N PHE A 213 -5.47 -6.72 -16.22
CA PHE A 213 -4.86 -5.41 -16.42
C PHE A 213 -3.58 -5.51 -17.23
N THR A 214 -3.30 -4.46 -18.01
CA THR A 214 -1.95 -4.07 -18.42
C THR A 214 -1.67 -2.71 -17.81
N LEU A 215 -0.81 -2.67 -16.79
CA LEU A 215 -0.44 -1.47 -16.04
C LEU A 215 0.92 -0.97 -16.49
N ASN A 216 1.06 0.35 -16.61
CA ASN A 216 2.30 0.98 -17.03
C ASN A 216 3.12 1.46 -15.83
N PHE A 217 4.02 0.62 -15.35
CA PHE A 217 4.98 0.96 -14.29
C PHE A 217 6.13 1.80 -14.88
N THR A 218 6.90 2.47 -14.01
CA THR A 218 8.01 3.32 -14.46
C THR A 218 9.04 2.56 -15.30
N ASN A 219 9.28 1.29 -14.98
CA ASN A 219 10.27 0.44 -15.64
C ASN A 219 9.70 -0.67 -16.52
N SER A 220 8.38 -0.89 -16.56
CA SER A 220 7.81 -2.03 -17.28
C SER A 220 6.32 -1.89 -17.59
N LEU A 221 5.87 -2.57 -18.64
CA LEU A 221 4.47 -2.91 -18.83
C LEU A 221 4.19 -4.23 -18.10
N PHE A 222 3.24 -4.22 -17.19
CA PHE A 222 2.93 -5.35 -16.32
C PHE A 222 1.50 -5.84 -16.56
N THR A 223 1.35 -7.14 -16.84
CA THR A 223 0.04 -7.76 -17.00
C THR A 223 -0.29 -8.68 -15.83
N MET A 224 -1.49 -8.53 -15.27
CA MET A 224 -1.97 -9.33 -14.14
C MET A 224 -3.47 -9.58 -14.23
N ASP A 225 -3.87 -10.74 -13.71
CA ASP A 225 -5.28 -11.14 -13.62
C ASP A 225 -5.65 -11.36 -12.16
N LEU A 226 -6.80 -10.83 -11.75
CA LEU A 226 -7.28 -10.91 -10.38
C LEU A 226 -8.81 -10.78 -10.32
N THR A 227 -9.37 -10.92 -9.12
CA THR A 227 -10.78 -10.66 -8.86
C THR A 227 -10.96 -9.31 -8.20
N ALA A 228 -11.98 -8.56 -8.61
CA ALA A 228 -12.32 -7.26 -8.04
C ALA A 228 -13.79 -7.21 -7.63
N TRP A 229 -14.10 -6.31 -6.71
CA TRP A 229 -15.47 -5.98 -6.32
C TRP A 229 -15.98 -4.79 -7.13
N VAL A 230 -17.15 -4.96 -7.75
CA VAL A 230 -17.92 -3.87 -8.32
C VAL A 230 -18.80 -3.27 -7.24
N VAL A 231 -18.63 -1.98 -6.96
CA VAL A 231 -19.36 -1.27 -5.90
C VAL A 231 -19.92 0.05 -6.41
N ASP A 232 -20.98 0.55 -5.78
CA ASP A 232 -21.49 1.89 -6.05
C ASP A 232 -20.48 2.95 -5.62
N LYS A 233 -20.26 3.99 -6.44
CA LYS A 233 -19.26 5.05 -6.16
C LYS A 233 -19.49 5.75 -4.81
N GLN A 234 -20.73 5.79 -4.32
CA GLN A 234 -21.10 6.38 -3.03
C GLN A 234 -20.51 5.62 -1.84
N THR A 235 -20.15 4.35 -2.03
CA THR A 235 -19.50 3.51 -1.01
C THR A 235 -17.99 3.74 -0.95
N VAL A 236 -17.40 4.36 -1.99
CA VAL A 236 -15.98 4.70 -2.03
C VAL A 236 -15.75 6.06 -1.41
N THR A 237 -14.74 6.17 -0.53
CA THR A 237 -14.38 7.43 0.11
C THR A 237 -14.10 8.52 -0.93
N ASN A 238 -14.63 9.72 -0.71
CA ASN A 238 -14.62 10.86 -1.65
C ASN A 238 -15.45 10.67 -2.94
N MET A 239 -16.29 9.64 -3.02
CA MET A 239 -17.16 9.36 -4.17
C MET A 239 -16.39 9.26 -5.50
N ARG A 240 -15.12 8.85 -5.43
CA ARG A 240 -14.25 8.75 -6.60
C ARG A 240 -14.75 7.66 -7.55
N SER A 241 -14.81 7.98 -8.83
CA SER A 241 -14.93 6.99 -9.91
C SER A 241 -13.54 6.45 -10.26
N GLY A 242 -13.37 5.14 -10.32
CA GLY A 242 -12.04 4.58 -10.54
C GLY A 242 -11.90 3.09 -10.21
N ILE A 243 -10.66 2.63 -10.38
CA ILE A 243 -10.19 1.34 -9.91
C ILE A 243 -9.23 1.57 -8.75
N LEU A 244 -9.45 0.91 -7.62
CA LEU A 244 -8.55 0.90 -6.47
C LEU A 244 -7.86 -0.46 -6.41
N LEU A 245 -6.56 -0.50 -6.65
CA LEU A 245 -5.75 -1.71 -6.51
C LEU A 245 -5.50 -1.96 -5.02
N GLY A 246 -6.07 -3.04 -4.50
CA GLY A 246 -5.97 -3.40 -3.09
C GLY A 246 -4.85 -4.39 -2.77
N GLN A 247 -4.68 -4.70 -1.49
CA GLN A 247 -3.70 -5.65 -0.97
C GLN A 247 -3.87 -7.04 -1.59
N LYS A 248 -5.00 -7.69 -1.27
CA LYS A 248 -5.24 -9.07 -1.63
C LYS A 248 -5.38 -9.23 -3.14
N GLY A 249 -4.56 -10.11 -3.69
CA GLY A 249 -4.62 -10.47 -5.10
C GLY A 249 -4.00 -9.44 -6.05
N CYS A 250 -3.54 -8.29 -5.57
CA CYS A 250 -2.72 -7.35 -6.35
C CYS A 250 -1.44 -7.02 -5.59
N ILE A 251 -1.45 -6.04 -4.68
CA ILE A 251 -0.24 -5.47 -4.06
C ILE A 251 0.58 -6.55 -3.33
N ASP A 252 -0.06 -7.48 -2.62
CA ASP A 252 0.64 -8.55 -1.88
C ASP A 252 1.38 -9.53 -2.80
N ALA A 253 1.03 -9.57 -4.08
CA ALA A 253 1.69 -10.40 -5.07
C ALA A 253 2.90 -9.70 -5.72
N LEU A 254 3.19 -8.44 -5.39
CA LEU A 254 4.17 -7.62 -6.10
C LEU A 254 5.33 -7.24 -5.18
N GLN A 255 6.55 -7.41 -5.67
CA GLN A 255 7.73 -6.77 -5.11
C GLN A 255 8.02 -5.50 -5.91
N TYR A 256 7.90 -4.34 -5.26
CA TYR A 256 8.04 -3.05 -5.91
C TYR A 256 8.73 -2.02 -5.02
N ARG A 257 9.23 -0.94 -5.64
CA ARG A 257 9.74 0.25 -4.97
C ARG A 257 8.95 1.47 -5.42
N SER A 258 8.39 2.20 -4.46
CA SER A 258 7.77 3.52 -4.68
C SER A 258 8.75 4.62 -4.29
N ILE A 259 9.10 5.51 -5.22
CA ILE A 259 10.01 6.64 -4.99
C ILE A 259 9.24 7.94 -5.26
N PRO A 260 8.85 8.69 -4.23
CA PRO A 260 8.10 9.92 -4.44
C PRO A 260 8.91 11.02 -5.12
N ARG A 261 8.22 11.94 -5.80
CA ARG A 261 8.80 13.11 -6.50
C ARG A 261 9.85 13.85 -5.66
N SER A 262 9.51 14.19 -4.41
CA SER A 262 10.39 14.94 -3.51
C SER A 262 11.73 14.24 -3.22
N VAL A 263 11.76 12.91 -3.23
CA VAL A 263 12.99 12.13 -3.06
C VAL A 263 13.83 12.15 -4.34
N LEU A 264 13.20 12.10 -5.51
CA LEU A 264 13.86 12.21 -6.81
C LEU A 264 14.49 13.60 -6.98
N GLU A 265 13.76 14.66 -6.63
CA GLU A 265 14.25 16.04 -6.65
C GLU A 265 15.42 16.24 -5.70
N ALA A 266 15.36 15.68 -4.49
CA ALA A 266 16.46 15.74 -3.52
C ALA A 266 17.73 15.01 -4.02
N ARG A 267 17.60 14.08 -4.97
CA ARG A 267 18.73 13.43 -5.65
C ARG A 267 19.25 14.22 -6.86
N GLY A 268 18.63 15.34 -7.20
CA GLY A 268 18.97 16.16 -8.36
C GLY A 268 18.34 15.67 -9.67
N GLU A 269 17.36 14.77 -9.62
CA GLU A 269 16.61 14.35 -10.82
C GLU A 269 15.53 15.39 -11.17
N THR A 270 15.38 15.68 -12.47
CA THR A 270 14.26 16.50 -12.97
C THR A 270 13.05 15.61 -13.22
N ILE A 271 11.94 15.93 -12.58
CA ILE A 271 10.65 15.23 -12.72
C ILE A 271 9.54 16.26 -12.92
N ASP A 272 8.59 15.95 -13.81
CA ASP A 272 7.44 16.81 -14.09
C ASP A 272 6.58 16.97 -12.83
N GLU A 273 6.12 18.19 -12.54
CA GLU A 273 5.26 18.49 -11.38
C GLU A 273 3.94 17.72 -11.39
N ARG A 274 3.49 17.28 -12.57
CA ARG A 274 2.28 16.46 -12.76
C ARG A 274 2.50 15.01 -12.34
N CYS A 275 3.75 14.55 -12.28
CA CYS A 275 4.07 13.19 -11.87
C CYS A 275 4.12 13.05 -10.35
N TRP A 276 3.61 11.94 -9.84
CA TRP A 276 3.71 11.59 -8.43
C TRP A 276 5.13 11.16 -8.03
N GLY A 277 5.84 10.49 -8.92
CA GLY A 277 7.13 9.83 -8.65
C GLY A 277 7.30 8.57 -9.49
N ASP A 278 8.16 7.67 -9.03
CA ASP A 278 8.42 6.39 -9.69
C ASP A 278 7.79 5.21 -8.93
N PHE A 279 7.31 4.24 -9.69
CA PHE A 279 6.91 2.92 -9.23
C PHE A 279 7.65 1.87 -10.04
N LEU A 280 8.64 1.25 -9.42
CA LEU A 280 9.53 0.28 -10.04
C LEU A 280 9.10 -1.12 -9.61
N LEU A 281 8.73 -1.96 -10.57
CA LEU A 281 8.37 -3.35 -10.32
C LEU A 281 9.61 -4.24 -10.46
N GLU A 282 9.87 -5.09 -9.47
CA GLU A 282 11.06 -5.95 -9.43
C GLU A 282 10.72 -7.41 -9.72
N SER A 283 9.69 -7.92 -9.03
CA SER A 283 9.21 -9.29 -9.21
C SER A 283 7.75 -9.41 -8.79
N TYR A 284 7.10 -10.52 -9.14
CA TYR A 284 5.73 -10.80 -8.74
C TYR A 284 5.44 -12.29 -8.65
N VAL A 285 4.46 -12.66 -7.82
CA VAL A 285 3.89 -13.99 -7.75
C VAL A 285 2.74 -14.08 -8.75
N ALA A 286 2.89 -14.94 -9.76
CA ALA A 286 1.87 -15.18 -10.76
C ALA A 286 0.69 -15.98 -10.18
N LEU A 287 -0.39 -16.07 -10.96
CA LEU A 287 -1.61 -16.76 -10.54
C LEU A 287 -1.39 -18.24 -10.16
N ASP A 288 -0.44 -18.91 -10.82
CA ASP A 288 -0.03 -20.29 -10.56
C ASP A 288 0.92 -20.46 -9.35
N GLY A 289 1.23 -19.37 -8.65
CA GLY A 289 2.16 -19.34 -7.52
C GLY A 289 3.63 -19.22 -7.90
N SER A 290 3.96 -19.15 -9.20
CA SER A 290 5.35 -18.98 -9.64
C SER A 290 5.86 -17.55 -9.42
N LEU A 291 7.09 -17.42 -8.93
CA LEU A 291 7.77 -16.13 -8.84
C LEU A 291 8.34 -15.75 -10.22
N LYS A 292 7.98 -14.57 -10.72
CA LYS A 292 8.46 -14.01 -11.99
C LYS A 292 9.21 -12.73 -11.74
N ARG A 293 10.35 -12.54 -12.42
CA ARG A 293 11.16 -11.32 -12.34
C ARG A 293 10.84 -10.41 -13.51
N ILE A 294 10.86 -9.10 -13.25
CA ILE A 294 10.81 -8.09 -14.31
C ILE A 294 12.23 -7.94 -14.86
N VAL A 295 12.37 -8.14 -16.18
CA VAL A 295 13.64 -8.04 -16.92
C VAL A 295 13.62 -6.78 -17.74
#